data_AF-A0AAU4INW6-F1
#
_entry.id   AF-A0AAU4INW6-F1
#
_cell.length_a   1.000
_cell.length_b   1.000
_cell.length_c   1.000
_cell.angle_alpha   90.00
_cell.angle_beta   90.00
_cell.angle_gamma   90.00
#
_symmetry.space_group_name_H-M   'P 1'
#
loop_
_entity.id
_entity.type
_entity.pdbx_description
1 polymer ?
#
loop_
_entity_poly.entity_id
_entity_poly.type
_entity_poly.pdbx_seq_one_letter_code
_entity_poly.pdbx_strand_id
1 'polypeptide(L)'
;MRDAVLTLTLPPTLTLDLTPTPAMALPLTRDKTSLTEERTSVRSLLTGATGFRAALRATALTAAAVATVAATALTGSAAHAAGFADAPTIPAFTDGQGLTQVAGATEVRSETDFTLTVTTPQLSGRHKVRVFLPSGYSTEPGKRWPVTYFLHGGSGTVDDAAAAPALRDDRTITVVPDGGLKGWYANWHMQNTAEGAANWETFHLQQVVPFIDANLRTLPDRSHRAVVGLSMGGFGALHYAQARPDLFGHVASLSGGIDFGLWEVRAAVLATELNLTGAWCASTTSGTGDCTGYGPVVDSDAIFGSPYAIFNDRIWNEVNPASLANLGKLANTGVTLYTGNQGLIDGKTAVASTNVANRLNQLGIPNRFVNYGNGSSLSPTCKGDHTYGCWAPALADYIPRLANEFAQAG
;
A
#
# COMPACT_ATOMS: atom_id res chain seq x y z
N MET A 1 -32.68 -3.96 66.74
CA MET A 1 -33.01 -2.81 65.88
C MET A 1 -33.14 -3.35 64.46
N ARG A 2 -34.37 -3.24 63.93
CA ARG A 2 -34.87 -3.45 62.56
C ARG A 2 -33.95 -4.10 61.50
N ASP A 3 -34.34 -5.31 61.10
CA ASP A 3 -34.01 -5.94 59.82
C ASP A 3 -34.68 -5.16 58.67
N ALA A 4 -33.91 -4.83 57.63
CA ALA A 4 -34.42 -4.25 56.39
C ALA A 4 -34.45 -5.33 55.30
N VAL A 5 -35.65 -5.76 54.94
CA VAL A 5 -35.94 -6.60 53.78
C VAL A 5 -35.96 -5.72 52.54
N LEU A 6 -35.02 -5.92 51.61
CA LEU A 6 -35.02 -5.27 50.30
C LEU A 6 -35.78 -6.17 49.31
N THR A 7 -37.00 -5.78 48.93
CA THR A 7 -37.82 -6.48 47.94
C THR A 7 -37.39 -6.03 46.54
N LEU A 8 -36.81 -6.94 45.74
CA LEU A 8 -36.42 -6.68 44.35
C LEU A 8 -37.59 -7.05 43.42
N THR A 9 -38.28 -6.06 42.85
CA THR A 9 -39.28 -6.26 41.79
C THR A 9 -38.59 -6.33 40.43
N LEU A 10 -38.64 -7.50 39.77
CA LEU A 10 -38.20 -7.70 38.39
C LEU A 10 -39.28 -7.22 37.40
N PRO A 11 -38.92 -6.61 36.25
CA PRO A 11 -39.87 -6.28 35.18
C PRO A 11 -40.30 -7.54 34.39
N PRO A 12 -41.49 -7.56 33.77
CA PRO A 12 -42.02 -8.73 33.10
C PRO A 12 -41.25 -9.07 31.81
N THR A 13 -41.05 -10.37 31.64
CA THR A 13 -40.45 -11.08 30.52
C THR A 13 -41.09 -10.70 29.18
N LEU A 14 -40.28 -10.29 28.21
CA LEU A 14 -40.70 -10.09 26.82
C LEU A 14 -40.67 -11.47 26.11
N THR A 15 -41.83 -12.07 25.89
CA THR A 15 -41.97 -13.29 25.09
C THR A 15 -41.92 -12.91 23.60
N LEU A 16 -40.93 -13.41 22.87
CA LEU A 16 -40.83 -13.24 21.41
C LEU A 16 -41.74 -14.28 20.74
N ASP A 17 -42.84 -13.82 20.14
CA ASP A 17 -43.74 -14.67 19.36
C ASP A 17 -43.17 -14.91 17.96
N LEU A 18 -42.76 -16.15 17.68
CA LEU A 18 -42.25 -16.59 16.38
C LEU A 18 -43.35 -17.33 15.62
N THR A 19 -44.37 -16.60 15.17
CA THR A 19 -45.28 -17.07 14.13
C THR A 19 -44.79 -16.60 12.76
N PRO A 20 -44.56 -17.49 11.78
CA PRO A 20 -44.18 -17.09 10.43
C PRO A 20 -45.38 -16.46 9.71
N THR A 21 -45.22 -15.22 9.26
CA THR A 21 -46.14 -14.55 8.33
C THR A 21 -46.11 -15.24 6.96
N PRO A 22 -47.27 -15.47 6.31
CA PRO A 22 -47.32 -16.10 4.99
C PRO A 22 -46.79 -15.15 3.91
N ALA A 23 -45.95 -15.70 3.03
CA ALA A 23 -45.41 -15.01 1.87
C ALA A 23 -46.53 -14.52 0.93
N MET A 24 -46.49 -13.23 0.58
CA MET A 24 -47.26 -12.67 -0.53
C MET A 24 -46.78 -13.32 -1.85
N ALA A 25 -47.66 -14.09 -2.46
CA ALA A 25 -47.50 -14.56 -3.83
C ALA A 25 -47.70 -13.39 -4.81
N LEU A 26 -46.66 -13.02 -5.55
CA LEU A 26 -46.81 -12.21 -6.76
C LEU A 26 -47.32 -13.10 -7.92
N PRO A 27 -48.30 -12.66 -8.72
CA PRO A 27 -48.73 -13.38 -9.90
C PRO A 27 -47.73 -13.18 -11.05
N LEU A 28 -47.11 -14.28 -11.49
CA LEU A 28 -46.40 -14.36 -12.77
C LEU A 28 -47.40 -14.44 -13.91
N THR A 29 -47.76 -13.30 -14.51
CA THR A 29 -48.36 -13.29 -15.85
C THR A 29 -47.23 -13.44 -16.88
N ARG A 30 -47.16 -14.62 -17.50
CA ARG A 30 -46.39 -14.87 -18.73
C ARG A 30 -47.03 -14.09 -19.87
N ASP A 31 -46.31 -13.12 -20.42
CA ASP A 31 -46.55 -12.67 -21.78
C ASP A 31 -45.60 -13.39 -22.74
N LYS A 32 -46.15 -13.90 -23.84
CA LYS A 32 -45.47 -14.64 -24.89
C LYS A 32 -45.27 -13.68 -26.05
N THR A 33 -44.10 -13.06 -26.16
CA THR A 33 -43.59 -12.55 -27.45
C THR A 33 -42.11 -12.21 -27.30
N SER A 34 -41.33 -12.44 -28.36
CA SER A 34 -39.88 -12.23 -28.48
C SER A 34 -38.97 -13.34 -27.93
N LEU A 35 -38.93 -14.47 -28.65
CA LEU A 35 -37.77 -15.37 -28.69
C LEU A 35 -37.46 -15.68 -30.15
N THR A 36 -36.83 -14.72 -30.82
CA THR A 36 -36.11 -14.91 -32.08
C THR A 36 -34.84 -14.10 -31.99
N GLU A 37 -33.82 -14.68 -31.39
CA GLU A 37 -32.42 -14.67 -31.81
C GLU A 37 -31.58 -15.34 -30.72
N GLU A 38 -30.47 -15.94 -31.13
CA GLU A 38 -29.45 -16.56 -30.26
C GLU A 38 -29.75 -17.93 -29.64
N ARG A 39 -29.79 -18.94 -30.52
CA ARG A 39 -29.29 -20.29 -30.18
C ARG A 39 -28.33 -20.76 -31.27
N THR A 40 -27.04 -20.46 -31.09
CA THR A 40 -25.98 -21.16 -31.79
C THR A 40 -24.89 -21.55 -30.80
N SER A 41 -24.49 -22.82 -30.89
CA SER A 41 -23.21 -23.36 -30.45
C SER A 41 -23.08 -23.93 -29.04
N VAL A 42 -23.75 -25.07 -28.76
CA VAL A 42 -23.12 -26.17 -28.01
C VAL A 42 -23.61 -27.51 -28.56
N ARG A 43 -22.68 -28.29 -29.12
CA ARG A 43 -22.72 -29.71 -29.57
C ARG A 43 -22.52 -29.90 -31.08
N SER A 44 -21.27 -30.11 -31.47
CA SER A 44 -20.84 -31.27 -32.26
C SER A 44 -19.34 -31.12 -32.51
N LEU A 45 -18.52 -32.08 -32.05
CA LEU A 45 -17.22 -32.43 -32.64
C LEU A 45 -16.64 -33.63 -31.89
N LEU A 46 -17.17 -34.80 -32.22
CA LEU A 46 -16.49 -36.08 -32.14
C LEU A 46 -16.71 -36.78 -33.47
N THR A 47 -15.63 -37.37 -34.00
CA THR A 47 -15.45 -38.17 -35.23
C THR A 47 -14.98 -37.42 -36.49
N GLY A 48 -13.88 -37.91 -37.07
CA GLY A 48 -13.39 -37.52 -38.40
C GLY A 48 -11.87 -37.41 -38.56
N ALA A 49 -11.11 -38.46 -38.23
CA ALA A 49 -9.70 -38.55 -38.57
C ALA A 49 -9.52 -38.99 -40.04
N THR A 50 -8.76 -38.24 -40.86
CA THR A 50 -7.91 -38.76 -41.94
C THR A 50 -7.02 -37.65 -42.56
N GLY A 51 -5.73 -37.95 -42.71
CA GLY A 51 -4.88 -37.49 -43.83
C GLY A 51 -4.11 -36.18 -43.69
N PHE A 52 -2.85 -36.23 -43.27
CA PHE A 52 -1.69 -36.26 -44.20
C PHE A 52 -0.37 -36.35 -43.40
N ARG A 53 0.41 -37.39 -43.66
CA ARG A 53 1.80 -37.55 -43.25
C ARG A 53 2.69 -37.18 -44.44
N ALA A 54 3.76 -36.44 -44.19
CA ALA A 54 5.00 -36.54 -44.96
C ALA A 54 6.18 -36.40 -44.00
N ALA A 55 6.95 -37.48 -43.88
CA ALA A 55 8.10 -37.63 -43.01
C ALA A 55 9.38 -37.49 -43.83
N LEU A 56 10.38 -36.76 -43.33
CA LEU A 56 11.75 -36.84 -43.82
C LEU A 56 12.52 -37.89 -42.99
N ARG A 57 13.17 -38.82 -43.70
CA ARG A 57 14.12 -39.80 -43.17
C ARG A 57 15.52 -39.51 -43.70
N ALA A 58 16.50 -39.81 -42.84
CA ALA A 58 17.89 -40.22 -43.12
C ALA A 58 18.85 -39.11 -43.63
N THR A 59 20.13 -39.06 -43.26
CA THR A 59 21.07 -40.13 -42.89
C THR A 59 22.29 -39.57 -42.15
N ALA A 60 23.02 -40.43 -41.44
CA ALA A 60 24.18 -40.13 -40.60
C ALA A 60 25.55 -40.17 -41.34
N LEU A 61 26.55 -39.53 -40.72
CA LEU A 61 28.00 -39.83 -40.63
C LEU A 61 28.87 -39.83 -41.90
N THR A 62 29.89 -38.95 -41.92
CA THR A 62 31.32 -39.30 -42.17
C THR A 62 32.25 -38.23 -41.61
N ALA A 63 33.44 -38.68 -41.20
CA ALA A 63 34.43 -38.01 -40.35
C ALA A 63 35.57 -37.29 -41.11
N ALA A 64 36.32 -36.50 -40.33
CA ALA A 64 37.75 -36.20 -40.40
C ALA A 64 38.30 -35.17 -41.42
N ALA A 65 38.89 -34.09 -40.89
CA ALA A 65 40.25 -33.65 -41.23
C ALA A 65 40.82 -32.72 -40.13
N VAL A 66 42.07 -32.99 -39.74
CA VAL A 66 42.83 -32.40 -38.62
C VAL A 66 43.84 -31.37 -39.13
N ALA A 67 43.95 -30.26 -38.39
CA ALA A 67 45.08 -29.33 -38.12
C ALA A 67 46.05 -28.84 -39.23
N THR A 68 46.33 -27.52 -39.28
CA THR A 68 47.51 -26.90 -38.61
C THR A 68 47.66 -25.39 -38.90
N VAL A 69 47.87 -24.64 -37.81
CA VAL A 69 48.76 -23.47 -37.56
C VAL A 69 49.15 -22.52 -38.70
N ALA A 70 48.84 -21.23 -38.51
CA ALA A 70 49.79 -20.13 -38.73
C ALA A 70 49.38 -18.90 -37.89
N ALA A 71 50.17 -18.59 -36.87
CA ALA A 71 50.17 -17.30 -36.20
C ALA A 71 51.17 -16.39 -36.92
N THR A 72 50.71 -15.20 -37.34
CA THR A 72 51.57 -14.03 -37.54
C THR A 72 50.77 -12.79 -37.14
N ALA A 73 51.20 -12.19 -36.03
CA ALA A 73 50.81 -10.86 -35.62
C ALA A 73 51.37 -9.81 -36.59
N LEU A 74 50.68 -8.68 -36.78
CA LEU A 74 51.23 -7.34 -36.61
C LEU A 74 50.16 -6.26 -36.79
N THR A 75 50.13 -5.37 -35.79
CA THR A 75 49.79 -3.94 -35.82
C THR A 75 48.35 -3.51 -36.05
N GLY A 76 47.76 -3.01 -34.96
CA GLY A 76 47.38 -1.59 -34.94
C GLY A 76 45.99 -1.24 -35.45
N SER A 77 44.98 -1.60 -34.67
CA SER A 77 43.75 -0.81 -34.59
C SER A 77 43.46 -0.55 -33.13
N ALA A 78 43.87 0.61 -32.62
CA ALA A 78 43.22 1.22 -31.48
C ALA A 78 41.79 1.57 -31.93
N ALA A 79 40.93 0.55 -31.94
CA ALA A 79 39.51 0.76 -31.98
C ALA A 79 39.19 1.60 -30.75
N HIS A 80 38.67 2.80 -31.00
CA HIS A 80 38.06 3.61 -29.97
C HIS A 80 37.06 2.71 -29.25
N ALA A 81 37.39 2.31 -28.02
CA ALA A 81 36.39 1.87 -27.08
C ALA A 81 35.50 3.10 -26.89
N ALA A 82 34.45 3.21 -27.71
CA ALA A 82 33.32 4.04 -27.40
C ALA A 82 32.94 3.67 -25.97
N GLY A 83 33.11 4.62 -25.06
CA GLY A 83 32.89 4.39 -23.64
C GLY A 83 31.54 3.72 -23.50
N PHE A 84 31.54 2.50 -22.96
CA PHE A 84 30.37 2.04 -22.25
C PHE A 84 30.17 3.12 -21.20
N ALA A 85 29.13 3.94 -21.35
CA ALA A 85 28.72 4.83 -20.28
C ALA A 85 28.65 3.96 -19.02
N ASP A 86 29.42 4.32 -17.99
CA ASP A 86 29.40 3.60 -16.73
C ASP A 86 27.94 3.41 -16.32
N ALA A 87 27.57 2.18 -15.95
CA ALA A 87 26.22 1.91 -15.51
C ALA A 87 25.85 2.92 -14.40
N PRO A 88 24.62 3.47 -14.39
CA PRO A 88 24.22 4.49 -13.42
C PRO A 88 24.59 4.04 -12.01
N THR A 89 25.43 4.83 -11.33
CA THR A 89 25.95 4.48 -10.02
C THR A 89 25.03 5.02 -8.94
N ILE A 90 24.58 4.14 -8.04
CA ILE A 90 23.79 4.51 -6.86
C ILE A 90 24.70 4.50 -5.62
N PRO A 91 24.32 5.18 -4.52
CA PRO A 91 25.05 5.09 -3.26
C PRO A 91 25.21 3.63 -2.81
N ALA A 92 26.38 3.29 -2.25
CA ALA A 92 26.59 1.99 -1.65
C ALA A 92 25.80 1.88 -0.35
N PHE A 93 25.07 0.79 -0.17
CA PHE A 93 24.36 0.47 1.06
C PHE A 93 25.10 -0.63 1.82
N THR A 94 25.16 -0.49 3.14
CA THR A 94 25.71 -1.47 4.07
C THR A 94 24.56 -2.05 4.90
N ASP A 95 24.60 -3.37 5.10
CA ASP A 95 23.66 -4.08 5.96
C ASP A 95 23.70 -3.54 7.40
N GLY A 96 22.56 -3.58 8.08
CA GLY A 96 22.43 -3.03 9.42
C GLY A 96 20.97 -2.90 9.86
N GLN A 97 20.75 -2.55 11.13
CA GLN A 97 19.41 -2.29 11.67
C GLN A 97 18.47 -3.52 11.52
N GLY A 98 19.06 -4.71 11.42
CA GLY A 98 18.36 -5.98 11.17
C GLY A 98 17.86 -6.18 9.74
N LEU A 99 18.33 -5.37 8.78
CA LEU A 99 18.14 -5.56 7.34
C LEU A 99 19.42 -6.11 6.70
N THR A 100 19.24 -7.15 5.88
CA THR A 100 20.29 -7.73 5.04
C THR A 100 19.91 -7.55 3.58
N GLN A 101 20.78 -6.94 2.78
CA GLN A 101 20.54 -6.80 1.35
C GLN A 101 20.67 -8.14 0.64
N VAL A 102 19.76 -8.40 -0.29
CA VAL A 102 19.83 -9.57 -1.16
C VAL A 102 20.80 -9.27 -2.30
N ALA A 103 21.95 -9.93 -2.29
CA ALA A 103 22.99 -9.75 -3.30
C ALA A 103 22.45 -9.94 -4.73
N GLY A 104 22.76 -8.98 -5.61
CA GLY A 104 22.35 -9.00 -7.02
C GLY A 104 20.85 -8.72 -7.27
N ALA A 105 20.07 -8.40 -6.24
CA ALA A 105 18.62 -8.14 -6.37
C ALA A 105 18.26 -6.64 -6.33
N THR A 106 19.25 -5.76 -6.49
CA THR A 106 19.03 -4.31 -6.60
C THR A 106 18.62 -3.98 -8.03
N GLU A 107 17.47 -3.32 -8.18
CA GLU A 107 16.94 -2.86 -9.46
C GLU A 107 17.30 -1.38 -9.64
N VAL A 108 18.21 -1.07 -10.56
CA VAL A 108 18.59 0.34 -10.86
C VAL A 108 17.89 0.77 -12.14
N ARG A 109 17.00 1.77 -12.05
CA ARG A 109 16.30 2.39 -13.20
C ARG A 109 17.03 3.66 -13.65
N SER A 110 17.61 4.41 -12.71
CA SER A 110 18.53 5.53 -12.92
C SER A 110 19.39 5.74 -11.67
N GLU A 111 20.34 6.70 -11.72
CA GLU A 111 21.12 7.12 -10.54
C GLU A 111 20.22 7.65 -9.39
N THR A 112 18.99 8.03 -9.72
CA THR A 112 18.01 8.63 -8.81
C THR A 112 16.76 7.79 -8.60
N ASP A 113 16.68 6.59 -9.17
CA ASP A 113 15.54 5.68 -9.02
C ASP A 113 16.03 4.24 -8.99
N PHE A 114 16.00 3.66 -7.80
CA PHE A 114 16.42 2.29 -7.59
C PHE A 114 15.59 1.61 -6.50
N THR A 115 15.55 0.29 -6.55
CA THR A 115 14.88 -0.55 -5.55
C THR A 115 15.89 -1.50 -4.94
N LEU A 116 16.06 -1.41 -3.63
CA LEU A 116 16.78 -2.40 -2.83
C LEU A 116 15.85 -3.56 -2.50
N THR A 117 16.40 -4.78 -2.47
CA THR A 117 15.70 -5.95 -1.92
C THR A 117 16.40 -6.37 -0.64
N VAL A 118 15.65 -6.48 0.46
CA VAL A 118 16.17 -6.81 1.80
C VAL A 118 15.43 -8.01 2.40
N THR A 119 16.05 -8.66 3.38
CA THR A 119 15.41 -9.62 4.28
C THR A 119 15.55 -9.15 5.74
N THR A 120 14.64 -9.60 6.59
CA THR A 120 14.63 -9.33 8.03
C THR A 120 13.97 -10.49 8.78
N PRO A 121 14.32 -10.79 10.04
CA PRO A 121 13.57 -11.73 10.87
C PRO A 121 12.15 -11.27 11.21
N GLN A 122 11.83 -9.98 11.00
CA GLN A 122 10.53 -9.39 11.34
C GLN A 122 9.41 -9.73 10.36
N LEU A 123 9.78 -10.12 9.13
CA LEU A 123 8.87 -10.38 8.03
C LEU A 123 9.33 -11.60 7.25
N SER A 124 8.37 -12.43 6.81
CA SER A 124 8.69 -13.56 5.95
C SER A 124 9.02 -13.12 4.53
N GLY A 125 10.15 -13.61 4.00
CA GLY A 125 10.50 -13.45 2.59
C GLY A 125 11.40 -12.27 2.29
N ARG A 126 11.29 -11.74 1.07
CA ARG A 126 12.10 -10.63 0.56
C ARG A 126 11.22 -9.40 0.40
N HIS A 127 11.68 -8.27 0.87
CA HIS A 127 10.95 -7.00 0.85
C HIS A 127 11.71 -5.96 0.08
N LYS A 128 10.96 -5.13 -0.65
CA LYS A 128 11.52 -4.07 -1.48
C LYS A 128 11.52 -2.74 -0.73
N VAL A 129 12.54 -1.92 -0.98
CA VAL A 129 12.58 -0.51 -0.57
C VAL A 129 13.00 0.29 -1.78
N ARG A 130 12.06 1.00 -2.40
CA ARG A 130 12.34 1.87 -3.55
C ARG A 130 12.71 3.27 -3.07
N VAL A 131 13.71 3.87 -3.69
CA VAL A 131 14.24 5.18 -3.33
C VAL A 131 14.24 6.07 -4.56
N PHE A 132 13.72 7.28 -4.40
CA PHE A 132 13.92 8.37 -5.33
C PHE A 132 14.87 9.39 -4.71
N LEU A 133 16.02 9.60 -5.34
CA LEU A 133 16.96 10.64 -4.92
C LEU A 133 16.71 11.93 -5.72
N PRO A 134 16.94 13.11 -5.12
CA PRO A 134 17.01 14.36 -5.86
C PRO A 134 18.04 14.33 -6.98
N SER A 135 17.76 15.00 -8.10
CA SER A 135 18.70 15.10 -9.25
C SER A 135 20.07 15.66 -8.85
N GLY A 136 20.13 16.54 -7.84
CA GLY A 136 21.37 17.10 -7.28
C GLY A 136 22.13 16.19 -6.31
N TYR A 137 21.67 14.95 -6.05
CA TYR A 137 22.29 14.10 -5.02
C TYR A 137 23.78 13.84 -5.34
N SER A 138 24.12 13.35 -6.53
CA SER A 138 25.52 13.03 -6.87
C SER A 138 26.42 14.28 -7.00
N THR A 139 25.86 15.42 -7.39
CA THR A 139 26.60 16.65 -7.70
C THR A 139 26.77 17.58 -6.50
N GLU A 140 25.99 17.41 -5.42
CA GLU A 140 26.07 18.22 -4.19
C GLU A 140 26.53 17.37 -2.99
N PRO A 141 27.79 16.87 -2.92
CA PRO A 141 28.25 15.88 -1.92
C PRO A 141 28.15 16.34 -0.46
N GLY A 142 28.17 17.66 -0.20
CA GLY A 142 28.02 18.23 1.15
C GLY A 142 26.57 18.40 1.62
N LYS A 143 25.58 18.29 0.74
CA LYS A 143 24.17 18.53 1.07
C LYS A 143 23.53 17.30 1.71
N ARG A 144 22.70 17.57 2.72
CA ARG A 144 21.78 16.61 3.33
C ARG A 144 20.35 16.96 2.94
N TRP A 145 19.50 15.96 2.87
CA TRP A 145 18.17 16.06 2.30
C TRP A 145 17.09 15.65 3.30
N PRO A 146 15.95 16.36 3.35
CA PRO A 146 14.78 15.86 4.05
C PRO A 146 14.26 14.57 3.41
N VAL A 147 13.49 13.79 4.16
CA VAL A 147 13.00 12.47 3.72
C VAL A 147 11.49 12.36 3.83
N THR A 148 10.85 11.97 2.73
CA THR A 148 9.43 11.63 2.67
C THR A 148 9.26 10.12 2.53
N TYR A 149 8.63 9.48 3.51
CA TYR A 149 8.25 8.07 3.42
C TYR A 149 6.86 7.96 2.81
N PHE A 150 6.74 7.33 1.64
CA PHE A 150 5.46 7.08 0.98
C PHE A 150 5.01 5.63 1.19
N LEU A 151 3.81 5.48 1.76
CA LEU A 151 3.19 4.20 2.09
C LEU A 151 2.09 3.89 1.07
N HIS A 152 2.30 2.84 0.28
CA HIS A 152 1.35 2.38 -0.72
C HIS A 152 0.08 1.76 -0.11
N GLY A 153 -0.96 1.62 -0.93
CA GLY A 153 -2.22 1.00 -0.53
C GLY A 153 -2.16 -0.52 -0.47
N GLY A 154 -3.24 -1.13 0.03
CA GLY A 154 -3.39 -2.59 -0.01
C GLY A 154 -3.42 -3.10 -1.46
N SER A 155 -2.96 -4.33 -1.66
CA SER A 155 -2.70 -4.99 -2.96
C SER A 155 -1.68 -4.30 -3.88
N GLY A 156 -1.18 -3.13 -3.49
CA GLY A 156 -0.13 -2.40 -4.19
C GLY A 156 1.27 -2.87 -3.80
N THR A 157 2.26 -2.24 -4.42
CA THR A 157 3.68 -2.48 -4.16
C THR A 157 4.48 -1.18 -4.15
N VAL A 158 5.80 -1.27 -3.92
CA VAL A 158 6.71 -0.13 -4.07
C VAL A 158 6.72 0.48 -5.48
N ASP A 159 6.30 -0.29 -6.49
CA ASP A 159 6.29 0.16 -7.88
C ASP A 159 5.11 1.09 -8.20
N ASP A 160 4.05 1.07 -7.38
CA ASP A 160 2.89 1.95 -7.53
C ASP A 160 3.26 3.43 -7.41
N ALA A 161 4.38 3.75 -6.76
CA ALA A 161 4.90 5.11 -6.69
C ALA A 161 5.20 5.71 -8.08
N ALA A 162 5.38 4.89 -9.12
CA ALA A 162 5.53 5.36 -10.49
C ALA A 162 4.27 6.07 -11.03
N ALA A 163 3.09 5.76 -10.49
CA ALA A 163 1.84 6.42 -10.85
C ALA A 163 1.66 7.81 -10.22
N ALA A 164 2.58 8.23 -9.34
CA ALA A 164 2.57 9.54 -8.69
C ALA A 164 3.90 10.29 -8.93
N PRO A 165 4.05 11.01 -10.07
CA PRO A 165 5.29 11.70 -10.43
C PRO A 165 5.80 12.69 -9.38
N ALA A 166 4.89 13.30 -8.61
CA ALA A 166 5.22 14.23 -7.54
C ALA A 166 6.11 13.63 -6.44
N LEU A 167 6.17 12.30 -6.32
CA LEU A 167 7.07 11.62 -5.39
C LEU A 167 8.56 11.74 -5.78
N ARG A 168 8.86 12.18 -7.00
CA ARG A 168 10.23 12.46 -7.50
C ARG A 168 10.57 13.94 -7.39
N ASP A 169 10.35 14.53 -6.21
CA ASP A 169 10.64 15.95 -5.97
C ASP A 169 12.14 16.18 -5.73
N ASP A 170 12.72 17.13 -6.46
CA ASP A 170 14.16 17.43 -6.42
C ASP A 170 14.65 18.11 -5.13
N ARG A 171 13.80 18.27 -4.12
CA ARG A 171 14.15 18.85 -2.81
C ARG A 171 14.16 17.82 -1.68
N THR A 172 13.70 16.59 -1.92
CA THR A 172 13.53 15.57 -0.85
C THR A 172 13.93 14.19 -1.36
N ILE A 173 14.50 13.35 -0.49
CA ILE A 173 14.58 11.91 -0.75
C ILE A 173 13.21 11.30 -0.49
N THR A 174 12.66 10.56 -1.45
CA THR A 174 11.45 9.77 -1.21
C THR A 174 11.81 8.31 -1.04
N VAL A 175 11.31 7.70 0.04
CA VAL A 175 11.47 6.28 0.34
C VAL A 175 10.12 5.60 0.31
N VAL A 176 10.01 4.53 -0.46
CA VAL A 176 8.81 3.71 -0.63
C VAL A 176 9.11 2.30 -0.14
N PRO A 177 8.90 2.02 1.16
CA PRO A 177 9.07 0.67 1.66
C PRO A 177 7.86 -0.21 1.29
N ASP A 178 8.11 -1.49 1.09
CA ASP A 178 7.08 -2.51 0.98
C ASP A 178 6.22 -2.54 2.25
N GLY A 179 4.91 -2.46 2.09
CA GLY A 179 3.91 -2.57 3.16
C GLY A 179 3.14 -3.90 3.13
N GLY A 180 3.50 -4.81 2.22
CA GLY A 180 2.79 -6.04 1.95
C GLY A 180 1.44 -5.78 1.27
N LEU A 181 0.83 -6.83 0.71
CA LEU A 181 -0.50 -6.70 0.09
C LEU A 181 -1.56 -6.28 1.13
N LYS A 182 -1.40 -6.73 2.38
CA LYS A 182 -2.33 -6.49 3.49
C LYS A 182 -1.62 -6.29 4.83
N GLY A 183 -0.40 -5.75 4.83
CA GLY A 183 0.35 -5.61 6.07
C GLY A 183 -0.28 -4.63 7.05
N TRP A 184 -1.11 -3.70 6.55
CA TRP A 184 -1.75 -2.62 7.33
C TRP A 184 -0.77 -1.81 8.17
N TYR A 185 0.52 -1.84 7.84
CA TYR A 185 1.56 -1.06 8.54
C TYR A 185 1.49 -1.26 10.06
N ALA A 186 1.21 -2.49 10.49
CA ALA A 186 1.04 -2.87 11.88
C ALA A 186 1.90 -4.09 12.20
N ASN A 187 2.29 -4.23 13.46
CA ASN A 187 2.72 -5.52 13.96
C ASN A 187 1.50 -6.40 14.18
N TRP A 188 1.39 -7.50 13.44
CA TRP A 188 0.21 -8.36 13.50
C TRP A 188 0.04 -9.01 14.88
N HIS A 189 -1.19 -9.13 15.34
CA HIS A 189 -1.51 -9.82 16.59
C HIS A 189 -1.10 -11.30 16.54
N MET A 190 -1.37 -11.97 15.42
CA MET A 190 -0.98 -13.36 15.20
C MET A 190 0.31 -13.43 14.40
N GLN A 191 1.30 -14.16 14.93
CA GLN A 191 2.63 -14.33 14.31
C GLN A 191 2.76 -15.66 13.56
N ASN A 192 1.84 -16.60 13.80
CA ASN A 192 1.81 -17.92 13.16
C ASN A 192 0.66 -17.98 12.14
N THR A 193 0.78 -17.19 11.07
CA THR A 193 -0.22 -17.14 9.98
C THR A 193 0.34 -17.80 8.71
N ALA A 194 -0.49 -17.90 7.67
CA ALA A 194 -0.02 -18.34 6.34
C ALA A 194 1.03 -17.39 5.71
N GLU A 195 1.09 -16.14 6.17
CA GLU A 195 2.13 -15.15 5.80
C GLU A 195 3.37 -15.22 6.71
N GLY A 196 3.31 -16.06 7.76
CA GLY A 196 4.29 -16.09 8.84
C GLY A 196 4.23 -14.85 9.73
N ALA A 197 5.39 -14.45 10.26
CA ALA A 197 5.52 -13.25 11.08
C ALA A 197 5.39 -12.00 10.19
N ALA A 198 4.63 -11.01 10.68
CA ALA A 198 4.24 -9.82 9.93
C ALA A 198 4.37 -8.57 10.81
N ASN A 199 5.60 -8.26 11.24
CA ASN A 199 5.91 -7.10 12.08
C ASN A 199 6.25 -5.85 11.25
N TRP A 200 5.27 -5.37 10.49
CA TRP A 200 5.46 -4.26 9.54
C TRP A 200 5.85 -2.95 10.23
N GLU A 201 5.21 -2.61 11.35
CA GLU A 201 5.55 -1.40 12.12
C GLU A 201 7.02 -1.44 12.59
N THR A 202 7.48 -2.60 13.06
CA THR A 202 8.88 -2.79 13.46
C THR A 202 9.82 -2.65 12.27
N PHE A 203 9.50 -3.32 11.14
CA PHE A 203 10.26 -3.23 9.91
C PHE A 203 10.42 -1.77 9.46
N HIS A 204 9.34 -1.00 9.40
CA HIS A 204 9.41 0.38 8.93
C HIS A 204 10.08 1.32 9.92
N LEU A 205 9.63 1.34 11.19
CA LEU A 205 10.04 2.36 12.16
C LEU A 205 11.36 2.07 12.85
N GLN A 206 11.71 0.80 13.04
CA GLN A 206 12.93 0.39 13.75
C GLN A 206 14.03 -0.08 12.82
N GLN A 207 13.72 -0.44 11.57
CA GLN A 207 14.70 -0.96 10.62
C GLN A 207 14.88 -0.03 9.42
N VAL A 208 13.84 0.22 8.62
CA VAL A 208 13.96 1.00 7.38
C VAL A 208 14.36 2.44 7.65
N VAL A 209 13.69 3.15 8.56
CA VAL A 209 14.03 4.56 8.86
C VAL A 209 15.50 4.73 9.24
N PRO A 210 16.04 4.03 10.26
CA PRO A 210 17.44 4.17 10.62
C PRO A 210 18.40 3.58 9.58
N PHE A 211 18.00 2.58 8.79
CA PHE A 211 18.81 2.05 7.69
C PHE A 211 19.00 3.09 6.58
N ILE A 212 17.95 3.86 6.26
CA ILE A 212 18.01 4.97 5.31
C ILE A 212 18.93 6.08 5.84
N ASP A 213 18.76 6.48 7.10
CA ASP A 213 19.60 7.53 7.71
C ASP A 213 21.08 7.14 7.81
N ALA A 214 21.38 5.85 7.95
CA ALA A 214 22.76 5.35 8.01
C ALA A 214 23.45 5.31 6.64
N ASN A 215 22.69 5.13 5.55
CA ASN A 215 23.23 4.88 4.22
C ASN A 215 23.05 6.05 3.24
N LEU A 216 22.15 6.99 3.53
CA LEU A 216 21.91 8.17 2.70
C LEU A 216 22.18 9.45 3.49
N ARG A 217 22.42 10.56 2.76
CA ARG A 217 22.66 11.88 3.36
C ARG A 217 21.34 12.54 3.73
N THR A 218 20.72 12.05 4.79
CA THR A 218 19.46 12.58 5.30
C THR A 218 19.66 13.70 6.32
N LEU A 219 18.63 14.52 6.49
CA LEU A 219 18.36 15.32 7.68
C LEU A 219 17.45 14.48 8.60
N PRO A 220 17.99 13.85 9.67
CA PRO A 220 17.28 12.80 10.39
C PRO A 220 16.36 13.31 11.51
N ASP A 221 16.29 14.62 11.75
CA ASP A 221 15.37 15.19 12.71
C ASP A 221 13.93 15.17 12.19
N ARG A 222 12.96 15.24 13.12
CA ARG A 222 11.54 15.15 12.76
C ARG A 222 11.07 16.27 11.84
N SER A 223 11.58 17.49 11.98
CA SER A 223 11.14 18.61 11.14
C SER A 223 11.52 18.46 9.67
N HIS A 224 12.45 17.55 9.36
CA HIS A 224 12.83 17.19 7.99
C HIS A 224 12.38 15.79 7.57
N ARG A 225 11.45 15.19 8.32
CA ARG A 225 10.90 13.85 8.01
C ARG A 225 9.38 13.86 7.96
N ALA A 226 8.84 13.32 6.87
CA ALA A 226 7.41 13.12 6.67
C ALA A 226 7.06 11.66 6.44
N VAL A 227 5.84 11.28 6.82
CA VAL A 227 5.21 10.03 6.39
C VAL A 227 3.90 10.33 5.70
N VAL A 228 3.72 9.82 4.49
CA VAL A 228 2.55 10.06 3.67
C VAL A 228 2.03 8.73 3.15
N GLY A 229 0.72 8.56 3.03
CA GLY A 229 0.20 7.32 2.49
C GLY A 229 -1.24 7.39 2.05
N LEU A 230 -1.63 6.41 1.24
CA LEU A 230 -2.97 6.31 0.67
C LEU A 230 -3.69 5.04 1.11
N SER A 231 -5.01 5.09 1.29
CA SER A 231 -5.82 3.91 1.65
C SER A 231 -5.29 3.21 2.92
N MET A 232 -4.82 1.95 2.81
CA MET A 232 -4.06 1.21 3.84
C MET A 232 -2.82 1.99 4.31
N GLY A 233 -2.07 2.61 3.40
CA GLY A 233 -0.94 3.48 3.73
C GLY A 233 -1.37 4.78 4.40
N GLY A 234 -2.59 5.27 4.19
CA GLY A 234 -3.14 6.41 4.91
C GLY A 234 -3.37 6.10 6.39
N PHE A 235 -3.82 4.88 6.70
CA PHE A 235 -3.79 4.33 8.06
C PHE A 235 -2.36 4.30 8.59
N GLY A 236 -1.44 3.68 7.86
CA GLY A 236 -0.03 3.54 8.26
C GLY A 236 0.63 4.89 8.56
N ALA A 237 0.36 5.92 7.76
CA ALA A 237 0.95 7.24 7.93
C ALA A 237 0.51 7.91 9.24
N LEU A 238 -0.79 7.92 9.54
CA LEU A 238 -1.27 8.45 10.82
C LEU A 238 -0.81 7.58 12.00
N HIS A 239 -0.93 6.26 11.87
CA HIS A 239 -0.50 5.32 12.92
C HIS A 239 0.98 5.52 13.28
N TYR A 240 1.87 5.62 12.28
CA TYR A 240 3.30 5.85 12.49
C TYR A 240 3.61 7.21 13.09
N ALA A 241 2.96 8.29 12.63
CA ALA A 241 3.14 9.61 13.22
C ALA A 241 2.64 9.68 14.67
N GLN A 242 1.61 8.91 15.02
CA GLN A 242 1.08 8.81 16.38
C GLN A 242 1.93 7.91 17.29
N ALA A 243 2.49 6.83 16.76
CA ALA A 243 3.38 5.92 17.49
C ALA A 243 4.74 6.55 17.73
N ARG A 244 5.27 7.30 16.75
CA ARG A 244 6.59 7.93 16.76
C ARG A 244 6.53 9.40 16.35
N PRO A 245 5.86 10.26 17.15
CA PRO A 245 5.85 11.70 16.89
C PRO A 245 7.27 12.29 16.96
N ASP A 246 8.20 11.64 17.67
CA ASP A 246 9.62 12.01 17.69
C ASP A 246 10.34 11.79 16.34
N LEU A 247 9.80 10.96 15.44
CA LEU A 247 10.38 10.71 14.13
C LEU A 247 9.80 11.58 13.02
N PHE A 248 8.50 11.90 13.06
CA PHE A 248 7.80 12.56 11.96
C PHE A 248 7.26 13.93 12.35
N GLY A 249 7.73 14.98 11.68
CA GLY A 249 7.23 16.35 11.81
C GLY A 249 6.00 16.60 10.97
N HIS A 250 5.81 15.80 9.91
CA HIS A 250 4.72 15.98 8.95
C HIS A 250 4.07 14.64 8.62
N VAL A 251 2.75 14.63 8.49
CA VAL A 251 1.96 13.46 8.10
C VAL A 251 0.87 13.85 7.12
N ALA A 252 0.67 13.04 6.08
CA ALA A 252 -0.59 13.10 5.35
C ALA A 252 -1.22 11.74 5.05
N SER A 253 -2.55 11.72 5.12
CA SER A 253 -3.38 10.56 4.80
C SER A 253 -4.30 10.90 3.64
N LEU A 254 -4.22 10.09 2.57
CA LEU A 254 -5.01 10.23 1.34
C LEU A 254 -6.05 9.10 1.26
N SER A 255 -7.33 9.44 1.39
CA SER A 255 -8.45 8.48 1.45
C SER A 255 -8.17 7.31 2.40
N GLY A 256 -7.63 7.61 3.59
CA GLY A 256 -7.12 6.59 4.51
C GLY A 256 -8.20 5.84 5.29
N GLY A 257 -7.92 4.58 5.64
CA GLY A 257 -8.72 3.79 6.59
C GLY A 257 -8.49 4.21 8.05
N ILE A 258 -8.78 5.46 8.38
CA ILE A 258 -8.24 6.15 9.56
C ILE A 258 -9.19 6.30 10.76
N ASP A 259 -10.39 5.72 10.69
CA ASP A 259 -11.35 5.71 11.81
C ASP A 259 -11.90 4.30 12.04
N PHE A 260 -11.27 3.57 12.98
CA PHE A 260 -11.74 2.25 13.40
C PHE A 260 -12.99 2.31 14.28
N GLY A 261 -13.56 3.49 14.55
CA GLY A 261 -14.92 3.62 15.07
C GLY A 261 -15.99 3.29 14.03
N LEU A 262 -15.63 3.28 12.74
CA LEU A 262 -16.52 2.90 11.64
C LEU A 262 -16.38 1.41 11.34
N TRP A 263 -17.49 0.68 11.41
CA TRP A 263 -17.50 -0.75 11.13
C TRP A 263 -17.08 -1.05 9.68
N GLU A 264 -17.34 -0.13 8.74
CA GLU A 264 -16.96 -0.28 7.34
C GLU A 264 -15.44 -0.28 7.16
N VAL A 265 -14.72 0.50 7.97
CA VAL A 265 -13.25 0.51 7.95
C VAL A 265 -12.71 -0.79 8.56
N ARG A 266 -13.30 -1.30 9.65
CA ARG A 266 -12.93 -2.62 10.19
C ARG A 266 -13.22 -3.74 9.18
N ALA A 267 -14.39 -3.70 8.52
CA ALA A 267 -14.79 -4.66 7.49
C ALA A 267 -13.84 -4.65 6.29
N ALA A 268 -13.27 -3.50 5.93
CA ALA A 268 -12.25 -3.41 4.89
C ALA A 268 -10.99 -4.20 5.25
N VAL A 269 -10.46 -4.05 6.46
CA VAL A 269 -9.30 -4.83 6.92
C VAL A 269 -9.63 -6.33 6.92
N LEU A 270 -10.80 -6.71 7.46
CA LEU A 270 -11.27 -8.10 7.50
C LEU A 270 -11.37 -8.70 6.09
N ALA A 271 -11.86 -7.91 5.13
CA ALA A 271 -11.90 -8.32 3.73
C ALA A 271 -10.49 -8.59 3.17
N THR A 272 -9.46 -7.85 3.59
CA THR A 272 -8.07 -8.14 3.20
C THR A 272 -7.53 -9.42 3.87
N GLU A 273 -7.80 -9.62 5.16
CA GLU A 273 -7.40 -10.84 5.90
C GLU A 273 -7.96 -12.09 5.23
N LEU A 274 -9.26 -12.05 4.92
CA LEU A 274 -10.04 -13.13 4.29
C LEU A 274 -9.89 -13.19 2.77
N ASN A 275 -9.03 -12.37 2.17
CA ASN A 275 -8.80 -12.32 0.72
C ASN A 275 -10.09 -12.16 -0.11
N LEU A 276 -11.01 -11.31 0.33
CA LEU A 276 -12.28 -11.02 -0.32
C LEU A 276 -12.09 -9.93 -1.40
N THR A 277 -11.57 -10.34 -2.55
CA THR A 277 -11.08 -9.42 -3.61
C THR A 277 -12.17 -8.88 -4.53
N GLY A 278 -13.31 -9.58 -4.66
CA GLY A 278 -14.30 -9.36 -5.72
C GLY A 278 -14.80 -7.90 -5.87
N ALA A 279 -15.51 -7.38 -4.88
CA ALA A 279 -16.05 -6.02 -4.95
C ALA A 279 -14.97 -4.92 -4.79
N TRP A 280 -13.84 -5.27 -4.17
CA TRP A 280 -12.73 -4.35 -3.90
C TRP A 280 -11.96 -4.02 -5.18
N CYS A 281 -11.56 -5.04 -5.95
CA CYS A 281 -10.87 -4.87 -7.23
C CYS A 281 -11.71 -4.12 -8.27
N ALA A 282 -13.04 -4.20 -8.19
CA ALA A 282 -13.93 -3.45 -9.09
C ALA A 282 -14.04 -1.96 -8.73
N SER A 283 -13.64 -1.57 -7.52
CA SER A 283 -13.84 -0.22 -6.97
C SER A 283 -12.53 0.52 -6.69
N THR A 284 -11.38 -0.12 -6.91
CA THR A 284 -10.03 0.44 -6.66
C THR A 284 -9.07 0.02 -7.76
N THR A 285 -8.18 0.91 -8.18
CA THR A 285 -7.05 0.55 -9.05
C THR A 285 -5.73 0.78 -8.31
N SER A 286 -4.86 -0.24 -8.32
CA SER A 286 -3.47 -0.10 -7.90
C SER A 286 -2.71 0.81 -8.89
N GLY A 287 -1.52 1.26 -8.52
CA GLY A 287 -0.70 2.11 -9.41
C GLY A 287 -0.29 1.39 -10.70
N THR A 288 -0.29 0.06 -10.69
CA THR A 288 0.01 -0.79 -11.85
C THR A 288 -1.24 -1.22 -12.62
N GLY A 289 -2.43 -0.99 -12.08
CA GLY A 289 -3.71 -1.43 -12.67
C GLY A 289 -4.07 -2.88 -12.39
N ASP A 290 -3.18 -3.65 -11.77
CA ASP A 290 -3.40 -5.05 -11.40
C ASP A 290 -4.06 -5.16 -10.02
N CYS A 291 -5.10 -5.99 -9.89
CA CYS A 291 -5.62 -6.39 -8.58
C CYS A 291 -5.19 -7.82 -8.26
N THR A 292 -4.01 -7.96 -7.68
CA THR A 292 -3.38 -9.27 -7.36
C THR A 292 -4.02 -9.99 -6.17
N GLY A 293 -5.08 -9.40 -5.60
CA GLY A 293 -5.72 -9.89 -4.39
C GLY A 293 -4.87 -9.68 -3.13
N TYR A 294 -5.27 -10.32 -2.04
CA TYR A 294 -4.66 -10.19 -0.71
C TYR A 294 -4.27 -11.56 -0.13
N GLY A 295 -4.11 -12.56 -0.99
CA GLY A 295 -3.82 -13.93 -0.57
C GLY A 295 -2.39 -14.08 -0.03
N PRO A 296 -2.12 -15.12 0.77
CA PRO A 296 -3.04 -16.18 1.24
C PRO A 296 -4.07 -15.70 2.26
N VAL A 297 -5.20 -16.42 2.45
CA VAL A 297 -6.15 -16.14 3.54
C VAL A 297 -5.46 -16.30 4.90
N VAL A 298 -5.76 -15.41 5.83
CA VAL A 298 -5.37 -15.50 7.25
C VAL A 298 -6.61 -15.39 8.14
N ASP A 299 -6.44 -15.64 9.43
CA ASP A 299 -7.51 -15.49 10.42
C ASP A 299 -8.04 -14.05 10.45
N SER A 300 -9.32 -13.85 10.75
CA SER A 300 -9.94 -12.51 10.88
C SER A 300 -9.44 -11.72 12.10
N ASP A 301 -8.71 -12.40 12.99
CA ASP A 301 -8.12 -11.81 14.17
C ASP A 301 -6.59 -11.60 13.98
N ALA A 302 -6.07 -11.86 12.77
CA ALA A 302 -4.64 -11.92 12.51
C ALA A 302 -3.94 -10.58 12.74
N ILE A 303 -4.50 -9.48 12.23
CA ILE A 303 -3.82 -8.18 12.25
C ILE A 303 -4.06 -7.47 13.58
N PHE A 304 -5.32 -7.27 13.94
CA PHE A 304 -5.72 -6.45 15.09
C PHE A 304 -6.53 -7.21 16.15
N GLY A 305 -6.46 -8.55 16.18
CA GLY A 305 -7.31 -9.34 17.06
C GLY A 305 -8.80 -9.22 16.71
N SER A 306 -9.67 -9.71 17.60
CA SER A 306 -11.11 -9.75 17.31
C SER A 306 -11.69 -8.36 17.05
N PRO A 307 -12.40 -8.14 15.92
CA PRO A 307 -12.97 -6.84 15.57
C PRO A 307 -14.29 -6.54 16.29
N TYR A 308 -14.84 -7.50 17.05
CA TYR A 308 -16.17 -7.43 17.64
C TYR A 308 -16.10 -7.07 19.13
N ALA A 309 -16.85 -6.06 19.55
CA ALA A 309 -16.89 -5.63 20.95
C ALA A 309 -17.25 -6.76 21.94
N ILE A 310 -18.13 -7.68 21.53
CA ILE A 310 -18.52 -8.86 22.33
C ILE A 310 -17.37 -9.87 22.54
N PHE A 311 -16.34 -9.80 21.70
CA PHE A 311 -15.17 -10.67 21.72
C PHE A 311 -13.87 -9.90 22.03
N ASN A 312 -13.98 -8.72 22.67
CA ASN A 312 -12.88 -7.86 23.10
C ASN A 312 -12.07 -7.24 21.94
N ASP A 313 -12.59 -6.14 21.38
CA ASP A 313 -11.97 -5.35 20.31
C ASP A 313 -10.91 -4.35 20.80
N ARG A 314 -10.18 -4.72 21.86
CA ARG A 314 -9.24 -3.84 22.54
C ARG A 314 -8.16 -3.28 21.61
N ILE A 315 -7.50 -4.15 20.83
CA ILE A 315 -6.39 -3.72 19.96
C ILE A 315 -6.91 -2.73 18.91
N TRP A 316 -8.06 -3.01 18.28
CA TRP A 316 -8.74 -2.08 17.37
C TRP A 316 -8.95 -0.69 17.97
N ASN A 317 -9.37 -0.61 19.24
CA ASN A 317 -9.58 0.65 19.92
C ASN A 317 -8.26 1.34 20.30
N GLU A 318 -7.25 0.57 20.72
CA GLU A 318 -5.91 1.08 21.05
C GLU A 318 -5.21 1.70 19.83
N VAL A 319 -5.31 1.06 18.67
CA VAL A 319 -4.66 1.52 17.43
C VAL A 319 -5.55 2.40 16.56
N ASN A 320 -6.78 2.74 16.99
CA ASN A 320 -7.68 3.58 16.20
C ASN A 320 -7.05 4.97 15.98
N PRO A 321 -6.70 5.35 14.73
CA PRO A 321 -6.04 6.63 14.48
C PRO A 321 -6.93 7.83 14.78
N ALA A 322 -8.26 7.66 14.72
CA ALA A 322 -9.21 8.72 15.01
C ALA A 322 -9.47 8.92 16.51
N SER A 323 -8.93 8.09 17.40
CA SER A 323 -9.15 8.29 18.84
C SER A 323 -8.54 9.61 19.32
N LEU A 324 -9.22 10.32 20.24
CA LEU A 324 -8.69 11.58 20.78
C LEU A 324 -7.32 11.39 21.45
N ALA A 325 -7.11 10.24 22.10
CA ALA A 325 -5.84 9.90 22.73
C ALA A 325 -4.70 9.76 21.71
N ASN A 326 -4.95 9.16 20.54
CA ASN A 326 -3.94 9.02 19.50
C ASN A 326 -3.73 10.34 18.74
N LEU A 327 -4.79 11.07 18.41
CA LEU A 327 -4.68 12.38 17.75
C LEU A 327 -3.96 13.41 18.62
N GLY A 328 -4.12 13.36 19.95
CA GLY A 328 -3.42 14.22 20.89
C GLY A 328 -1.89 14.12 20.83
N LYS A 329 -1.35 12.99 20.33
CA LYS A 329 0.10 12.79 20.14
C LYS A 329 0.67 13.62 18.98
N LEU A 330 -0.18 14.18 18.12
CA LEU A 330 0.19 14.96 16.93
C LEU A 330 0.23 16.48 17.17
N ALA A 331 0.23 16.94 18.42
CA ALA A 331 0.10 18.36 18.76
C ALA A 331 1.13 19.29 18.06
N ASN A 332 2.32 18.77 17.76
CA ASN A 332 3.40 19.50 17.07
C ASN A 332 3.76 18.85 15.72
N THR A 333 2.79 18.22 15.06
CA THR A 333 2.97 17.57 13.76
C THR A 333 2.10 18.28 12.72
N GLY A 334 2.65 18.62 11.56
CA GLY A 334 1.86 19.10 10.43
C GLY A 334 0.97 17.98 9.90
N VAL A 335 -0.36 18.10 10.07
CA VAL A 335 -1.33 17.08 9.62
C VAL A 335 -2.08 17.54 8.38
N THR A 336 -2.01 16.77 7.31
CA THR A 336 -2.82 16.98 6.09
C THR A 336 -3.69 15.77 5.78
N LEU A 337 -4.95 15.99 5.44
CA LEU A 337 -5.92 14.96 5.12
C LEU A 337 -6.52 15.23 3.74
N TYR A 338 -6.58 14.22 2.89
CA TYR A 338 -7.22 14.28 1.58
C TYR A 338 -8.31 13.21 1.48
N THR A 339 -9.44 13.54 0.87
CA THR A 339 -10.49 12.56 0.58
C THR A 339 -11.38 12.98 -0.58
N GLY A 340 -11.79 12.00 -1.37
CA GLY A 340 -12.93 12.11 -2.28
C GLY A 340 -14.22 11.77 -1.56
N ASN A 341 -15.32 11.67 -2.31
CA ASN A 341 -16.59 11.17 -1.76
C ASN A 341 -17.42 10.34 -2.76
N GLN A 342 -16.80 9.86 -3.85
CA GLN A 342 -17.49 9.08 -4.89
C GLN A 342 -17.16 7.59 -4.79
N GLY A 343 -18.19 6.76 -4.94
CA GLY A 343 -18.06 5.32 -4.79
C GLY A 343 -18.17 4.84 -3.34
N LEU A 344 -18.19 3.52 -3.17
CA LEU A 344 -18.46 2.87 -1.88
C LEU A 344 -17.35 3.12 -0.86
N ILE A 345 -16.09 3.19 -1.30
CA ILE A 345 -14.93 3.35 -0.43
C ILE A 345 -14.72 4.82 -0.06
N ASP A 346 -14.60 5.74 -1.02
CA ASP A 346 -14.38 7.17 -0.70
C ASP A 346 -15.54 7.80 0.05
N GLY A 347 -16.77 7.32 -0.13
CA GLY A 347 -17.88 7.75 0.72
C GLY A 347 -17.62 7.47 2.22
N LYS A 348 -16.94 6.37 2.56
CA LYS A 348 -16.62 5.99 3.94
C LYS A 348 -15.32 6.62 4.44
N THR A 349 -14.29 6.71 3.59
CA THR A 349 -13.05 7.40 3.95
C THR A 349 -13.27 8.91 4.09
N ALA A 350 -14.27 9.49 3.40
CA ALA A 350 -14.71 10.87 3.62
C ALA A 350 -15.25 11.10 5.03
N VAL A 351 -16.08 10.16 5.52
CA VAL A 351 -16.61 10.21 6.89
C VAL A 351 -15.46 10.06 7.89
N ALA A 352 -14.57 9.09 7.68
CA ALA A 352 -13.39 8.89 8.53
C ALA A 352 -12.51 10.16 8.59
N SER A 353 -12.18 10.75 7.45
CA SER A 353 -11.35 11.95 7.36
C SER A 353 -12.02 13.17 7.99
N THR A 354 -13.33 13.30 7.82
CA THR A 354 -14.12 14.36 8.48
C THR A 354 -14.11 14.19 10.00
N ASN A 355 -14.27 12.96 10.50
CA ASN A 355 -14.20 12.68 11.95
C ASN A 355 -12.81 13.03 12.51
N VAL A 356 -11.74 12.65 11.82
CA VAL A 356 -10.37 12.97 12.23
C VAL A 356 -10.13 14.47 12.22
N ALA A 357 -10.50 15.19 11.15
CA ALA A 357 -10.37 16.65 11.07
C ALA A 357 -11.12 17.36 12.21
N ASN A 358 -12.36 16.94 12.48
CA ASN A 358 -13.17 17.50 13.56
C ASN A 358 -12.54 17.25 14.95
N ARG A 359 -12.00 16.05 15.19
CA ARG A 359 -11.34 15.71 16.46
C ARG A 359 -9.99 16.42 16.63
N LEU A 360 -9.24 16.64 15.55
CA LEU A 360 -8.05 17.50 15.58
C LEU A 360 -8.42 18.94 15.95
N ASN A 361 -9.47 19.48 15.34
CA ASN A 361 -9.99 20.81 15.68
C ASN A 361 -10.45 20.89 17.15
N GLN A 362 -11.10 19.83 17.67
CA GLN A 362 -11.49 19.75 19.09
C GLN A 362 -10.28 19.79 20.04
N LEU A 363 -9.14 19.22 19.62
CA LEU A 363 -7.90 19.23 20.38
C LEU A 363 -7.07 20.53 20.16
N GLY A 364 -7.52 21.43 19.28
CA GLY A 364 -6.77 22.63 18.91
C GLY A 364 -5.53 22.34 18.07
N ILE A 365 -5.45 21.18 17.40
CA ILE A 365 -4.31 20.78 16.57
C ILE A 365 -4.55 21.28 15.14
N PRO A 366 -3.70 22.19 14.61
CA PRO A 366 -3.82 22.67 13.25
C PRO A 366 -3.74 21.52 12.25
N ASN A 367 -4.64 21.53 11.26
CA ASN A 367 -4.65 20.55 10.20
C ASN A 367 -5.12 21.19 8.89
N ARG A 368 -4.70 20.60 7.77
CA ARG A 368 -5.22 20.92 6.44
C ARG A 368 -6.11 19.77 5.99
N PHE A 369 -7.42 19.99 5.95
CA PHE A 369 -8.36 19.03 5.40
C PHE A 369 -8.82 19.44 3.99
N VAL A 370 -8.54 18.60 3.01
CA VAL A 370 -8.91 18.77 1.61
C VAL A 370 -9.92 17.70 1.22
N ASN A 371 -11.21 18.04 1.30
CA ASN A 371 -12.27 17.21 0.74
C ASN A 371 -12.56 17.68 -0.70
N TYR A 372 -12.07 16.91 -1.67
CA TYR A 372 -12.23 17.25 -3.08
C TYR A 372 -13.56 16.79 -3.68
N GLY A 373 -14.43 16.15 -2.88
CA GLY A 373 -15.76 15.71 -3.30
C GLY A 373 -15.71 14.80 -4.52
N ASN A 374 -16.35 15.25 -5.61
CA ASN A 374 -16.33 14.56 -6.90
C ASN A 374 -15.02 14.69 -7.69
N GLY A 375 -13.97 15.27 -7.09
CA GLY A 375 -12.65 15.41 -7.68
C GLY A 375 -12.44 16.65 -8.54
N SER A 376 -13.51 17.35 -8.94
CA SER A 376 -13.42 18.51 -9.84
C SER A 376 -12.59 19.68 -9.29
N SER A 377 -12.49 19.80 -7.96
CA SER A 377 -11.66 20.82 -7.30
C SER A 377 -10.18 20.44 -7.22
N LEU A 378 -9.83 19.17 -7.44
CA LEU A 378 -8.46 18.66 -7.34
C LEU A 378 -7.80 18.51 -8.71
N SER A 379 -8.47 17.84 -9.64
CA SER A 379 -7.94 17.60 -10.99
C SER A 379 -9.04 17.12 -11.95
N PRO A 380 -8.98 17.46 -13.25
CA PRO A 380 -9.87 16.88 -14.27
C PRO A 380 -9.80 15.35 -14.36
N THR A 381 -8.69 14.73 -13.94
CA THR A 381 -8.53 13.27 -13.93
C THR A 381 -9.14 12.60 -12.69
N CYS A 382 -9.42 13.38 -11.65
CA CYS A 382 -9.97 12.87 -10.41
C CYS A 382 -11.49 12.90 -10.46
N LYS A 383 -12.10 11.74 -10.24
CA LYS A 383 -13.57 11.58 -10.19
C LYS A 383 -14.10 11.46 -8.77
N GLY A 384 -13.28 11.80 -7.77
CA GLY A 384 -13.63 11.64 -6.36
C GLY A 384 -13.55 10.19 -5.85
N ASP A 385 -12.94 9.30 -6.63
CA ASP A 385 -12.88 7.85 -6.42
C ASP A 385 -11.53 7.37 -5.86
N HIS A 386 -11.46 6.07 -5.55
CA HIS A 386 -10.37 5.46 -4.76
C HIS A 386 -9.24 4.98 -5.68
N THR A 387 -8.68 5.91 -6.45
CA THR A 387 -7.73 5.59 -7.53
C THR A 387 -6.56 6.57 -7.61
N TYR A 388 -5.51 6.17 -8.32
CA TYR A 388 -4.40 7.06 -8.66
C TYR A 388 -4.80 8.26 -9.52
N GLY A 389 -5.98 8.22 -10.17
CA GLY A 389 -6.57 9.39 -10.83
C GLY A 389 -6.83 10.56 -9.87
N CYS A 390 -7.01 10.26 -8.58
CA CYS A 390 -7.16 11.23 -7.49
C CYS A 390 -5.92 11.33 -6.58
N TRP A 391 -5.26 10.21 -6.25
CA TRP A 391 -4.09 10.25 -5.35
C TRP A 391 -2.87 10.96 -5.96
N ALA A 392 -2.61 10.77 -7.25
CA ALA A 392 -1.47 11.43 -7.89
C ALA A 392 -1.62 12.97 -7.90
N PRO A 393 -2.79 13.54 -8.26
CA PRO A 393 -3.05 14.97 -8.05
C PRO A 393 -2.98 15.44 -6.59
N ALA A 394 -3.47 14.65 -5.62
CA ALA A 394 -3.36 15.00 -4.21
C ALA A 394 -1.89 15.06 -3.74
N LEU A 395 -1.04 14.16 -4.21
CA LEU A 395 0.41 14.21 -3.96
C LEU A 395 1.06 15.39 -4.68
N ALA A 396 0.66 15.71 -5.91
CA ALA A 396 1.14 16.90 -6.63
C ALA A 396 0.76 18.22 -5.93
N ASP A 397 -0.34 18.23 -5.19
CA ASP A 397 -0.75 19.33 -4.34
C ASP A 397 0.05 19.36 -3.02
N TYR A 398 0.26 18.20 -2.38
CA TYR A 398 0.92 18.09 -1.07
C TYR A 398 2.45 18.28 -1.09
N ILE A 399 3.15 17.52 -1.95
CA ILE A 399 4.62 17.40 -1.91
C ILE A 399 5.32 18.76 -2.05
N PRO A 400 4.89 19.68 -2.94
CA PRO A 400 5.58 20.97 -3.05
C PRO A 400 5.46 21.85 -1.81
N ARG A 401 4.36 21.74 -1.06
CA ARG A 401 4.19 22.45 0.21
C ARG A 401 5.02 21.83 1.32
N LEU A 402 5.04 20.50 1.39
CA LEU A 402 5.90 19.80 2.35
C LEU A 402 7.36 20.20 2.17
N ALA A 403 7.85 20.23 0.93
CA ALA A 403 9.22 20.66 0.65
C ALA A 403 9.49 22.12 1.06
N ASN A 404 8.48 23.00 1.00
CA ASN A 404 8.59 24.37 1.52
C ASN A 404 8.61 24.40 3.05
N GLU A 405 7.84 23.54 3.72
CA GLU A 405 7.85 23.41 5.19
C GLU A 405 9.23 22.92 5.67
N PHE A 406 9.82 21.93 4.99
CA PHE A 406 11.19 21.49 5.26
C PHE A 406 12.21 22.63 5.10
N ALA A 407 12.08 23.44 4.05
CA ALA A 407 12.98 24.57 3.84
C ALA A 407 12.86 25.70 4.89
N GLN A 408 11.73 25.76 5.62
CA GLN A 408 11.51 26.75 6.69
C GLN A 408 11.97 26.25 8.07
N ALA A 409 12.24 24.95 8.21
CA ALA A 409 12.68 24.36 9.47
C ALA A 409 14.20 24.48 9.71
N GLY A 410 14.99 24.69 8.65
CA GLY A 410 16.43 24.96 8.69
C GLY A 410 16.75 26.42 8.44
#